data_AF-A0A9D7GFS6-F1
#
_entry.id   AF-A0A9D7GFS6-F1
#
_cell.length_a   1.000
_cell.length_b   1.000
_cell.length_c   1.000
_cell.angle_alpha   90.00
_cell.angle_beta   90.00
_cell.angle_gamma   90.00
#
_symmetry.space_group_name_H-M   'P 1'
#
loop_
_entity.id
_entity.type
_entity.pdbx_description
1 polymer ?
#
loop_
_entity_poly.entity_id
_entity_poly.type
_entity_poly.pdbx_seq_one_letter_code
_entity_poly.pdbx_strand_id
1 'polypeptide(L)'
;MQVSEGETFNCKIDMWILDFNTAPLISSFQVYPSTLLPGQRANVSVEAIDPDNDVLSYQYSVNGGIIIGSGANVQWEVPLTPGDYTIKVTVDDGNGGTDENQRTVTVQASQTKITGTAKFAAGTTGDLSNAKVSIYRNIDDWFNNIPLKWTTVSGSGNSVTYIITNVTPGTYFIDLWKDNDNDFNWSTGDFVGLYSDNNGMIPFTISEGQTVTINLEVTKL
;
A
#
# COMPACT_ATOMS: atom_id res chain seq x y z
N MET A 1 87.08 -29.06 -22.79
CA MET A 1 85.86 -29.30 -21.99
C MET A 1 84.70 -28.93 -22.90
N GLN A 2 84.06 -29.94 -23.47
CA GLN A 2 83.06 -29.79 -24.53
C GLN A 2 81.75 -29.25 -23.94
N VAL A 3 81.15 -28.28 -24.62
CA VAL A 3 79.73 -27.94 -24.46
C VAL A 3 79.11 -28.15 -25.84
N SER A 4 78.19 -29.09 -25.93
CA SER A 4 77.50 -29.49 -27.17
C SER A 4 76.55 -28.39 -27.65
N GLU A 5 76.58 -28.08 -28.95
CA GLU A 5 75.54 -27.30 -29.62
C GLU A 5 74.22 -28.09 -29.57
N GLY A 6 73.16 -27.48 -29.02
CA GLY A 6 71.82 -28.07 -29.01
C GLY A 6 71.00 -27.93 -27.73
N GLU A 7 71.49 -27.24 -26.69
CA GLU A 7 70.68 -27.02 -25.49
C GLU A 7 69.71 -25.84 -25.68
N THR A 8 68.47 -26.16 -26.07
CA THR A 8 67.34 -25.24 -25.89
C THR A 8 67.06 -25.07 -24.40
N PHE A 9 67.36 -23.90 -23.87
CA PHE A 9 66.86 -23.48 -22.56
C PHE A 9 65.37 -23.15 -22.71
N ASN A 10 64.51 -24.09 -22.31
CA ASN A 10 63.10 -23.78 -22.10
C ASN A 10 62.99 -22.88 -20.87
N CYS A 11 63.02 -21.56 -21.09
CA CYS A 11 62.55 -20.61 -20.10
C CYS A 11 61.03 -20.75 -20.03
N LYS A 12 60.54 -21.55 -19.08
CA LYS A 12 59.14 -21.53 -18.70
C LYS A 12 58.91 -20.18 -18.03
N ILE A 13 58.23 -19.28 -18.72
CA ILE A 13 57.63 -18.12 -18.07
C ILE A 13 56.50 -18.69 -17.22
N ASP A 14 56.76 -18.89 -15.94
CA ASP A 14 55.69 -18.99 -14.96
C ASP A 14 55.12 -17.56 -14.87
N MET A 15 54.14 -17.29 -15.73
CA MET A 15 53.33 -16.09 -15.67
C MET A 15 52.51 -16.20 -14.40
N TRP A 16 53.03 -15.68 -13.29
CA TRP A 16 52.28 -15.50 -12.06
C TRP A 16 51.15 -14.52 -12.38
N ILE A 17 49.96 -15.05 -12.72
CA ILE A 17 48.73 -14.30 -12.54
C ILE A 17 48.62 -14.20 -11.02
N LEU A 18 48.94 -13.03 -10.48
CA LEU A 18 48.53 -12.71 -9.12
C LEU A 18 47.01 -12.58 -9.20
N ASP A 19 46.30 -13.60 -8.74
CA ASP A 19 44.85 -13.54 -8.54
C ASP A 19 44.61 -12.48 -7.45
N PHE A 20 44.35 -11.24 -7.88
CA PHE A 20 43.91 -10.18 -6.99
C PHE A 20 42.41 -10.33 -6.82
N ASN A 21 41.97 -10.41 -5.57
CA ASN A 21 40.55 -10.44 -5.23
C ASN A 21 39.81 -9.25 -5.85
N THR A 22 38.69 -9.54 -6.50
CA THR A 22 37.79 -8.56 -7.10
C THR A 22 36.52 -8.48 -6.28
N ALA A 23 36.14 -7.28 -5.86
CA ALA A 23 34.92 -7.11 -5.08
C ALA A 23 33.66 -7.62 -5.84
N PRO A 24 32.65 -8.11 -5.11
CA PRO A 24 31.39 -8.53 -5.71
C PRO A 24 30.64 -7.34 -6.33
N LEU A 25 29.64 -7.65 -7.16
CA LEU A 25 28.74 -6.67 -7.77
C LEU A 25 27.29 -7.08 -7.55
N ILE A 26 26.51 -6.22 -6.91
CA ILE A 26 25.05 -6.34 -6.79
C ILE A 26 24.41 -5.90 -8.11
N SER A 27 23.91 -6.86 -8.89
CA SER A 27 23.23 -6.60 -10.17
C SER A 27 21.75 -6.26 -10.00
N SER A 28 21.11 -6.68 -8.91
CA SER A 28 19.69 -6.41 -8.64
C SER A 28 19.38 -6.42 -7.15
N PHE A 29 18.49 -5.52 -6.72
CA PHE A 29 17.95 -5.49 -5.36
C PHE A 29 16.45 -5.19 -5.40
N GLN A 30 15.63 -6.21 -5.20
CA GLN A 30 14.17 -6.16 -5.29
C GLN A 30 13.48 -6.31 -3.93
N VAL A 31 12.40 -5.55 -3.75
CA VAL A 31 11.46 -5.70 -2.64
C VAL A 31 10.05 -5.81 -3.22
N TYR A 32 9.35 -6.89 -2.90
CA TYR A 32 8.02 -7.17 -3.43
C TYR A 32 7.04 -7.67 -2.36
N PRO A 33 5.80 -7.14 -2.29
CA PRO A 33 5.25 -6.08 -3.15
C PRO A 33 5.87 -4.70 -2.86
N SER A 34 5.79 -3.78 -3.81
CA SER A 34 6.35 -2.42 -3.70
C SER A 34 5.44 -1.44 -2.94
N THR A 35 4.15 -1.77 -2.82
CA THR A 35 3.17 -1.07 -1.99
C THR A 35 2.74 -1.98 -0.85
N LEU A 36 3.07 -1.58 0.38
CA LEU A 36 2.84 -2.37 1.58
C LEU A 36 1.93 -1.61 2.54
N LEU A 37 1.11 -2.37 3.26
CA LEU A 37 0.39 -1.91 4.44
C LEU A 37 1.13 -2.33 5.72
N PRO A 38 0.86 -1.70 6.86
CA PRO A 38 1.55 -2.01 8.09
C PRO A 38 1.32 -3.46 8.53
N GLY A 39 2.37 -4.11 9.03
CA GLY A 39 2.33 -5.52 9.49
C GLY A 39 2.30 -6.57 8.37
N GLN A 40 2.38 -6.17 7.09
CA GLN A 40 2.54 -7.13 5.99
C GLN A 40 3.96 -7.71 5.93
N ARG A 41 4.15 -8.71 5.07
CA ARG A 41 5.47 -9.24 4.72
C ARG A 41 5.81 -8.93 3.28
N ALA A 42 7.06 -8.59 3.04
CA ALA A 42 7.64 -8.43 1.72
C ALA A 42 8.78 -9.43 1.50
N ASN A 43 8.93 -9.91 0.28
CA ASN A 43 10.11 -10.64 -0.14
C ASN A 43 11.18 -9.64 -0.55
N VAL A 44 12.39 -9.88 -0.06
CA VAL A 44 13.60 -9.15 -0.42
C VAL A 44 14.51 -10.12 -1.18
N SER A 45 14.92 -9.73 -2.38
CA SER A 45 15.76 -10.54 -3.25
C SER A 45 16.92 -9.72 -3.78
N VAL A 46 18.12 -10.25 -3.66
CA VAL A 46 19.38 -9.64 -4.10
C VAL A 46 20.06 -10.59 -5.07
N GLU A 47 20.47 -10.07 -6.21
CA GLU A 47 21.34 -10.77 -7.15
C GLU A 47 22.71 -10.10 -7.08
N ALA A 48 23.74 -10.88 -6.77
CA ALA A 48 25.12 -10.44 -6.76
C ALA A 48 26.02 -11.49 -7.41
N ILE A 49 27.09 -11.02 -8.05
CA ILE A 49 28.06 -11.85 -8.77
C ILE A 49 29.44 -11.46 -8.30
N ASP A 50 30.28 -12.47 -8.07
CA ASP A 50 31.69 -12.31 -7.80
C ASP A 50 32.51 -12.74 -9.02
N PRO A 51 33.41 -11.90 -9.57
CA PRO A 51 34.22 -12.27 -10.73
C PRO A 51 35.18 -13.44 -10.49
N ASP A 52 35.62 -13.62 -9.25
CA ASP A 52 36.52 -14.69 -8.83
C ASP A 52 35.76 -15.95 -8.39
N ASN A 53 34.42 -15.90 -8.46
CA ASN A 53 33.46 -16.92 -8.01
C ASN A 53 33.55 -17.25 -6.52
N ASP A 54 33.88 -16.26 -5.70
CA ASP A 54 33.90 -16.41 -4.24
C ASP A 54 32.50 -16.60 -3.64
N VAL A 55 32.46 -17.20 -2.45
CA VAL A 55 31.21 -17.45 -1.73
C VAL A 55 30.74 -16.16 -1.07
N LEU A 56 29.59 -15.67 -1.50
CA LEU A 56 29.04 -14.41 -1.02
C LEU A 56 28.22 -14.55 0.27
N SER A 57 28.48 -13.66 1.21
CA SER A 57 27.70 -13.46 2.43
C SER A 57 26.87 -12.18 2.34
N TYR A 58 25.70 -12.16 2.99
CA TYR A 58 24.70 -11.08 2.88
C TYR A 58 24.32 -10.58 4.25
N GLN A 59 24.44 -9.26 4.45
CA GLN A 59 24.14 -8.59 5.71
C GLN A 59 23.11 -7.51 5.47
N TYR A 60 21.96 -7.60 6.14
CA TYR A 60 20.87 -6.65 5.96
C TYR A 60 20.74 -5.73 7.18
N SER A 61 20.42 -4.46 6.92
CA SER A 61 20.00 -3.50 7.94
C SER A 61 18.74 -2.77 7.49
N VAL A 62 17.84 -2.50 8.44
CA VAL A 62 16.59 -1.79 8.20
C VAL A 62 16.39 -0.71 9.26
N ASN A 63 15.85 0.44 8.88
CA ASN A 63 15.47 1.50 9.84
C ASN A 63 14.08 1.26 10.47
N GLY A 64 13.43 0.13 10.16
CA GLY A 64 12.19 -0.31 10.76
C GLY A 64 11.81 -1.72 10.30
N GLY A 65 11.17 -2.47 11.20
CA GLY A 65 10.71 -3.82 10.92
C GLY A 65 11.80 -4.85 11.21
N ILE A 66 11.62 -6.06 10.70
CA ILE A 66 12.52 -7.20 10.99
C ILE A 66 12.83 -7.96 9.71
N ILE A 67 14.11 -8.25 9.46
CA ILE A 67 14.52 -9.18 8.41
C ILE A 67 14.50 -10.60 8.97
N ILE A 68 13.87 -11.53 8.25
CA ILE A 68 13.72 -12.93 8.61
C ILE A 68 14.37 -13.77 7.51
N GLY A 69 15.35 -14.57 7.89
CA GLY A 69 16.14 -15.40 6.97
C GLY A 69 17.56 -14.87 6.78
N SER A 70 18.28 -15.47 5.83
CA SER A 70 19.67 -15.12 5.50
C SER A 70 19.97 -15.42 4.03
N GLY A 71 21.06 -14.86 3.51
CA GLY A 71 21.47 -15.03 2.12
C GLY A 71 20.76 -14.07 1.15
N ALA A 72 20.79 -14.42 -0.13
CA ALA A 72 20.28 -13.58 -1.22
C ALA A 72 18.75 -13.33 -1.18
N ASN A 73 17.98 -14.19 -0.49
CA ASN A 73 16.53 -14.10 -0.42
C ASN A 73 16.06 -14.15 1.04
N VAL A 74 15.42 -13.09 1.49
CA VAL A 74 14.91 -12.95 2.87
C VAL A 74 13.48 -12.39 2.87
N GLN A 75 12.81 -12.48 4.00
CA GLN A 75 11.54 -11.78 4.22
C GLN A 75 11.76 -10.54 5.07
N TRP A 76 11.04 -9.47 4.78
CA TRP A 76 10.94 -8.28 5.62
C TRP A 76 9.55 -8.20 6.24
N GLU A 77 9.49 -8.21 7.56
CA GLU A 77 8.27 -7.93 8.33
C GLU A 77 8.14 -6.41 8.50
N VAL A 78 7.09 -5.87 7.88
CA VAL A 78 6.86 -4.43 7.76
C VAL A 78 6.40 -3.85 9.09
N PRO A 79 6.91 -2.67 9.51
CA PRO A 79 6.43 -1.96 10.69
C PRO A 79 4.92 -1.76 10.74
N LEU A 80 4.39 -1.59 11.96
CA LEU A 80 2.97 -1.24 12.18
C LEU A 80 2.66 0.24 11.92
N THR A 81 3.69 1.06 11.70
CA THR A 81 3.56 2.49 11.41
C THR A 81 3.77 2.76 9.92
N PRO A 82 2.85 3.51 9.26
CA PRO A 82 3.07 4.01 7.90
C PRO A 82 4.31 4.92 7.83
N GLY A 83 4.96 4.95 6.67
CA GLY A 83 6.15 5.77 6.44
C GLY A 83 7.11 5.15 5.43
N ASP A 84 8.22 5.83 5.19
CA ASP A 84 9.30 5.35 4.32
C ASP A 84 10.37 4.63 5.13
N TYR A 85 10.66 3.39 4.72
CA TYR A 85 11.69 2.56 5.34
C TYR A 85 12.77 2.24 4.33
N THR A 86 14.02 2.20 4.79
CA THR A 86 15.17 1.86 3.96
C THR A 86 15.71 0.51 4.38
N ILE A 87 15.83 -0.39 3.41
CA ILE A 87 16.52 -1.67 3.55
C ILE A 87 17.87 -1.50 2.86
N LYS A 88 18.95 -1.73 3.60
CA LYS A 88 20.32 -1.77 3.07
C LYS A 88 20.82 -3.21 3.12
N VAL A 89 21.52 -3.63 2.08
CA VAL A 89 22.26 -4.88 2.02
C VAL A 89 23.74 -4.58 1.76
N THR A 90 24.60 -5.32 2.45
CA THR A 90 26.04 -5.39 2.20
C THR A 90 26.35 -6.84 1.80
N VAL A 91 27.02 -7.02 0.66
CA VAL A 91 27.48 -8.31 0.15
C VAL A 91 29.00 -8.35 0.27
N ASP A 92 29.52 -9.42 0.86
CA ASP A 92 30.94 -9.58 1.20
C ASP A 92 31.45 -10.94 0.69
N ASP A 93 32.58 -10.93 0.00
CA ASP A 93 33.24 -12.09 -0.61
C ASP A 93 34.10 -12.92 0.38
N GLY A 94 34.33 -12.42 1.60
CA GLY A 94 35.19 -13.03 2.61
C GLY A 94 36.70 -12.87 2.37
N ASN A 95 37.08 -12.25 1.25
CA ASN A 95 38.45 -11.98 0.81
C ASN A 95 38.79 -10.48 0.81
N GLY A 96 37.89 -9.65 1.35
CA GLY A 96 38.09 -8.23 1.60
C GLY A 96 37.43 -7.31 0.58
N GLY A 97 36.67 -7.85 -0.38
CA GLY A 97 35.82 -7.10 -1.29
C GLY A 97 34.37 -7.09 -0.81
N THR A 98 33.73 -5.93 -0.96
CA THR A 98 32.34 -5.73 -0.56
C THR A 98 31.61 -4.84 -1.55
N ASP A 99 30.30 -5.06 -1.70
CA ASP A 99 29.40 -4.14 -2.38
C ASP A 99 28.16 -3.86 -1.53
N GLU A 100 27.58 -2.68 -1.67
CA GLU A 100 26.45 -2.23 -0.87
C GLU A 100 25.36 -1.62 -1.75
N ASN A 101 24.11 -1.93 -1.42
CA ASN A 101 22.96 -1.30 -2.06
C ASN A 101 21.85 -1.03 -1.04
N GLN A 102 21.02 -0.03 -1.31
CA GLN A 102 19.90 0.32 -0.45
C GLN A 102 18.65 0.62 -1.26
N ARG A 103 17.49 0.30 -0.69
CA ARG A 103 16.19 0.59 -1.29
C ARG A 103 15.25 1.18 -0.26
N THR A 104 14.64 2.30 -0.63
CA THR A 104 13.53 2.88 0.13
C THR A 104 12.21 2.26 -0.32
N VAL A 105 11.39 1.90 0.66
CA VAL A 105 10.08 1.25 0.48
C VAL A 105 9.05 2.03 1.29
N THR A 106 7.99 2.46 0.61
CA THR A 106 6.90 3.22 1.22
C THR A 106 5.83 2.27 1.76
N VAL A 107 5.58 2.36 3.06
CA VAL A 107 4.47 1.69 3.75
C VAL A 107 3.32 2.67 3.85
N GLN A 108 2.23 2.36 3.16
CA GLN A 108 1.05 3.23 3.11
C GLN A 108 0.21 3.10 4.37
N ALA A 109 -0.47 4.17 4.74
CA ALA A 109 -1.47 4.10 5.80
C ALA A 109 -2.65 3.22 5.37
N SER A 110 -3.11 2.37 6.29
CA SER A 110 -4.37 1.66 6.11
C SER A 110 -5.49 2.69 5.92
N GLN A 111 -6.15 2.65 4.78
CA GLN A 111 -7.20 3.61 4.48
C GLN A 111 -8.48 3.23 5.21
N THR A 112 -8.94 4.14 6.08
CA THR A 112 -10.27 4.08 6.68
C THR A 112 -11.32 4.52 5.66
N LYS A 113 -12.33 3.69 5.39
CA LYS A 113 -13.33 3.91 4.34
C LYS A 113 -14.74 3.58 4.80
N ILE A 114 -15.70 4.31 4.27
CA ILE A 114 -17.11 3.95 4.32
C ILE A 114 -17.53 3.54 2.92
N THR A 115 -18.15 2.38 2.77
CA THR A 115 -18.71 1.91 1.51
C THR A 115 -20.18 1.60 1.70
N GLY A 116 -20.90 1.44 0.60
CA GLY A 116 -22.31 1.13 0.70
C GLY A 116 -23.03 1.02 -0.62
N THR A 117 -24.25 0.53 -0.52
CA THR A 117 -25.27 0.66 -1.56
C THR A 117 -26.36 1.59 -1.07
N ALA A 118 -26.88 2.41 -1.96
CA ALA A 118 -28.14 3.09 -1.74
C ALA A 118 -29.14 2.61 -2.78
N LYS A 119 -30.33 2.24 -2.31
CA LYS A 119 -31.38 1.69 -3.17
C LYS A 119 -32.75 2.21 -2.74
N PHE A 120 -33.65 2.36 -3.69
CA PHE A 120 -35.04 2.65 -3.35
C PHE A 120 -35.70 1.50 -2.58
N ALA A 121 -36.62 1.85 -1.68
CA ALA A 121 -37.55 0.91 -1.10
C ALA A 121 -38.35 0.19 -2.20
N ALA A 122 -38.75 -1.06 -1.95
CA ALA A 122 -39.49 -1.85 -2.91
C ALA A 122 -40.77 -1.12 -3.37
N GLY A 123 -40.99 -1.06 -4.69
CA GLY A 123 -42.13 -0.37 -5.29
C GLY A 123 -41.91 1.11 -5.60
N THR A 124 -40.78 1.70 -5.20
CA THR A 124 -40.39 3.06 -5.59
C THR A 124 -39.45 3.01 -6.79
N THR A 125 -39.68 3.90 -7.76
CA THR A 125 -38.82 4.05 -8.96
C THR A 125 -38.25 5.45 -9.03
N GLY A 126 -37.04 5.56 -9.56
CA GLY A 126 -36.36 6.84 -9.75
C GLY A 126 -34.96 6.65 -10.32
N ASP A 127 -34.18 7.74 -10.31
CA ASP A 127 -32.77 7.70 -10.66
C ASP A 127 -31.95 8.37 -9.55
N LEU A 128 -31.07 7.59 -8.93
CA LEU A 128 -30.15 8.07 -7.91
C LEU A 128 -28.84 8.60 -8.50
N SER A 129 -28.71 8.70 -9.84
CA SER A 129 -27.52 9.29 -10.45
C SER A 129 -27.21 10.66 -9.87
N ASN A 130 -25.92 10.93 -9.64
CA ASN A 130 -25.41 12.16 -9.05
C ASN A 130 -25.88 12.47 -7.62
N ALA A 131 -26.56 11.55 -6.92
CA ALA A 131 -26.89 11.73 -5.52
C ALA A 131 -25.62 11.93 -4.67
N LYS A 132 -25.74 12.79 -3.64
CA LYS A 132 -24.67 13.08 -2.68
C LYS A 132 -24.85 12.20 -1.46
N VAL A 133 -23.76 11.57 -1.01
CA VAL A 133 -23.70 10.85 0.27
C VAL A 133 -22.79 11.63 1.21
N SER A 134 -23.30 11.99 2.39
CA SER A 134 -22.61 12.89 3.31
C SER A 134 -22.49 12.27 4.69
N ILE A 135 -21.37 12.54 5.37
CA ILE A 135 -21.16 12.16 6.77
C ILE A 135 -21.06 13.39 7.67
N TYR A 136 -21.56 13.25 8.90
CA TYR A 136 -21.66 14.32 9.89
C TYR A 136 -21.11 13.84 11.23
N ARG A 137 -20.56 14.76 12.04
CA ARG A 137 -20.00 14.40 13.36
C ARG A 137 -21.06 14.28 14.44
N ASN A 138 -22.18 14.96 14.27
CA ASN A 138 -23.30 15.01 15.20
C ASN A 138 -24.59 15.35 14.44
N ILE A 139 -25.72 15.33 15.14
CA ILE A 139 -27.03 15.54 14.53
C ILE A 139 -27.30 17.02 14.19
N ASP A 140 -26.69 17.96 14.91
CA ASP A 140 -26.83 19.39 14.63
C ASP A 140 -26.16 19.77 13.31
N ASP A 141 -24.98 19.20 13.03
CA ASP A 141 -24.29 19.33 11.74
C ASP A 141 -25.19 18.85 10.59
N TRP A 142 -25.91 17.73 10.78
CA TRP A 142 -26.86 17.21 9.80
C TRP A 142 -28.04 18.16 9.60
N PHE A 143 -28.70 18.60 10.68
CA PHE A 143 -29.83 19.55 10.60
C PHE A 143 -29.47 20.86 9.90
N ASN A 144 -28.22 21.32 10.03
CA ASN A 144 -27.74 22.55 9.41
C ASN A 144 -27.05 22.33 8.04
N ASN A 145 -27.07 21.10 7.50
CA ASN A 145 -26.41 20.72 6.24
C ASN A 145 -24.91 21.11 6.21
N ILE A 146 -24.19 20.78 7.29
CA ILE A 146 -22.75 21.00 7.45
C ILE A 146 -22.03 19.64 7.41
N PRO A 147 -21.87 19.02 6.23
CA PRO A 147 -21.22 17.73 6.14
C PRO A 147 -19.72 17.84 6.44
N LEU A 148 -19.21 16.89 7.23
CA LEU A 148 -17.76 16.75 7.43
C LEU A 148 -17.06 16.35 6.14
N LYS A 149 -17.68 15.41 5.41
CA LYS A 149 -17.18 14.90 4.14
C LYS A 149 -18.33 14.36 3.33
N TRP A 150 -18.21 14.38 2.01
CA TRP A 150 -19.21 13.81 1.11
C TRP A 150 -18.56 13.20 -0.12
N THR A 151 -19.33 12.39 -0.82
CA THR A 151 -18.99 11.83 -2.12
C THR A 151 -20.24 11.80 -3.00
N THR A 152 -20.04 11.69 -4.32
CA THR A 152 -21.14 11.40 -5.25
C THR A 152 -21.23 9.89 -5.42
N VAL A 153 -22.45 9.38 -5.54
CA VAL A 153 -22.67 7.96 -5.84
C VAL A 153 -22.09 7.56 -7.20
N SER A 154 -21.81 6.27 -7.36
CA SER A 154 -21.40 5.64 -8.61
C SER A 154 -22.54 4.78 -9.16
N GLY A 155 -22.88 4.99 -10.43
CA GLY A 155 -23.98 4.30 -11.11
C GLY A 155 -25.21 5.19 -11.30
N SER A 156 -26.31 4.57 -11.72
CA SER A 156 -27.59 5.21 -12.03
C SER A 156 -28.76 4.26 -11.80
N GLY A 157 -29.98 4.79 -11.84
CA GLY A 157 -31.23 4.06 -11.68
C GLY A 157 -31.57 3.83 -10.21
N ASN A 158 -32.22 2.69 -9.93
CA ASN A 158 -32.81 2.41 -8.63
C ASN A 158 -31.82 1.97 -7.54
N SER A 159 -30.56 1.72 -7.91
CA SER A 159 -29.52 1.25 -7.00
C SER A 159 -28.17 1.76 -7.45
N VAL A 160 -27.43 2.33 -6.51
CA VAL A 160 -26.11 2.92 -6.72
C VAL A 160 -25.16 2.50 -5.61
N THR A 161 -23.86 2.64 -5.83
CA THR A 161 -22.83 2.40 -4.81
C THR A 161 -22.13 3.68 -4.42
N TYR A 162 -21.46 3.71 -3.28
CA TYR A 162 -20.64 4.84 -2.88
C TYR A 162 -19.43 4.41 -2.07
N ILE A 163 -18.39 5.24 -2.09
CA ILE A 163 -17.17 5.08 -1.30
C ILE A 163 -16.74 6.46 -0.79
N ILE A 164 -16.59 6.60 0.52
CA ILE A 164 -15.94 7.74 1.18
C ILE A 164 -14.61 7.22 1.73
N THR A 165 -13.49 7.63 1.15
CA THR A 165 -12.15 7.23 1.56
C THR A 165 -11.53 8.19 2.55
N ASN A 166 -10.43 7.82 3.21
CA ASN A 166 -9.66 8.67 4.12
C ASN A 166 -10.55 9.35 5.18
N VAL A 167 -11.40 8.56 5.83
CA VAL A 167 -12.27 9.01 6.92
C VAL A 167 -11.47 8.94 8.22
N THR A 168 -11.45 10.00 9.01
CA THR A 168 -10.80 9.94 10.33
C THR A 168 -11.53 8.94 11.24
N PRO A 169 -10.85 8.13 12.06
CA PRO A 169 -11.53 7.28 13.02
C PRO A 169 -12.46 8.08 13.93
N GLY A 170 -13.64 7.55 14.22
CA GLY A 170 -14.64 8.26 15.00
C GLY A 170 -16.05 7.70 14.85
N THR A 171 -17.01 8.45 15.36
CA THR A 171 -18.44 8.13 15.30
C THR A 171 -19.14 9.16 14.42
N TYR A 172 -19.97 8.70 13.50
CA TYR A 172 -20.57 9.53 12.45
C TYR A 172 -22.03 9.19 12.20
N PHE A 173 -22.72 10.15 11.61
CA PHE A 173 -24.04 9.99 10.99
C PHE A 173 -23.86 10.06 9.46
N ILE A 174 -24.71 9.38 8.69
CA ILE A 174 -24.63 9.37 7.22
C ILE A 174 -26.01 9.50 6.57
N ASP A 175 -26.08 10.35 5.55
CA ASP A 175 -27.23 10.48 4.66
C ASP A 175 -26.86 10.24 3.19
N LEU A 176 -27.90 10.03 2.39
CA LEU A 176 -27.91 10.26 0.96
C LEU A 176 -28.98 11.29 0.66
N TRP A 177 -28.68 12.25 -0.20
CA TRP A 177 -29.65 13.17 -0.75
C TRP A 177 -29.45 13.35 -2.26
N LYS A 178 -30.55 13.22 -3.00
CA LYS A 178 -30.68 13.55 -4.41
C LYS A 178 -31.62 14.74 -4.54
N ASP A 179 -31.00 15.89 -4.79
CA ASP A 179 -31.67 17.13 -5.18
C ASP A 179 -32.10 17.01 -6.66
N ASN A 180 -33.41 17.00 -6.91
CA ASN A 180 -33.98 16.81 -8.25
C ASN A 180 -34.28 18.12 -8.97
N ASP A 181 -34.55 19.19 -8.24
CA ASP A 181 -34.87 20.50 -8.80
C ASP A 181 -33.72 21.52 -8.68
N ASN A 182 -32.63 21.13 -8.03
CA ASN A 182 -31.44 21.94 -7.74
C ASN A 182 -31.74 23.21 -6.93
N ASP A 183 -32.74 23.14 -6.05
CA ASP A 183 -33.12 24.26 -5.18
C ASP A 183 -32.27 24.34 -3.90
N PHE A 184 -31.40 23.36 -3.68
CA PHE A 184 -30.54 23.19 -2.51
C PHE A 184 -31.27 22.97 -1.18
N ASN A 185 -32.55 22.61 -1.21
CA ASN A 185 -33.38 22.33 -0.05
C ASN A 185 -33.96 20.93 -0.13
N TRP A 186 -34.30 20.36 1.02
CA TRP A 186 -35.04 19.10 1.05
C TRP A 186 -36.50 19.38 0.68
N SER A 187 -36.79 19.31 -0.61
CA SER A 187 -38.06 19.73 -1.19
C SER A 187 -38.87 18.52 -1.68
N THR A 188 -40.16 18.72 -1.93
CA THR A 188 -41.03 17.66 -2.47
C THR A 188 -40.54 17.24 -3.85
N GLY A 189 -40.28 15.93 -4.02
CA GLY A 189 -39.72 15.42 -5.27
C GLY A 189 -38.30 14.89 -5.14
N ASP A 190 -37.58 15.30 -4.11
CA ASP A 190 -36.24 14.82 -3.79
C ASP A 190 -36.24 13.40 -3.24
N PHE A 191 -35.05 12.79 -3.25
CA PHE A 191 -34.84 11.49 -2.65
C PHE A 191 -33.84 11.55 -1.49
N VAL A 192 -34.18 10.90 -0.39
CA VAL A 192 -33.37 10.87 0.84
C VAL A 192 -33.22 9.45 1.35
N GLY A 193 -32.02 9.08 1.77
CA GLY A 193 -31.76 7.85 2.52
C GLY A 193 -31.00 8.16 3.80
N LEU A 194 -31.44 7.62 4.93
CA LEU A 194 -30.81 7.81 6.23
C LEU A 194 -30.30 6.48 6.78
N TYR A 195 -29.16 6.50 7.47
CA TYR A 195 -28.82 5.40 8.36
C TYR A 195 -29.54 5.61 9.69
N SER A 196 -30.61 4.84 9.91
CA SER A 196 -31.60 5.10 10.96
C SER A 196 -32.18 3.81 11.55
N ASP A 197 -32.76 3.94 12.74
CA ASP A 197 -33.67 2.97 13.35
C ASP A 197 -35.10 3.55 13.45
N ASN A 198 -35.96 2.89 14.22
CA ASN A 198 -37.36 3.33 14.42
C ASN A 198 -37.49 4.70 15.12
N ASN A 199 -36.43 5.22 15.72
CA ASN A 199 -36.39 6.50 16.44
C ASN A 199 -35.64 7.59 15.66
N GLY A 200 -35.23 7.31 14.41
CA GLY A 200 -34.55 8.27 13.54
C GLY A 200 -33.08 7.90 13.29
N MET A 201 -32.30 8.90 12.90
CA MET A 201 -30.91 8.71 12.47
C MET A 201 -30.04 8.21 13.61
N ILE A 202 -29.26 7.15 13.37
CA ILE A 202 -28.38 6.56 14.37
C ILE A 202 -26.91 6.72 13.97
N PRO A 203 -25.99 6.83 14.93
CA PRO A 203 -24.57 6.89 14.63
C PRO A 203 -23.99 5.50 14.32
N PHE A 204 -22.87 5.48 13.60
CA PHE A 204 -21.99 4.31 13.46
C PHE A 204 -20.55 4.71 13.80
N THR A 205 -19.74 3.73 14.21
CA THR A 205 -18.32 3.95 14.56
C THR A 205 -17.42 3.30 13.51
N ILE A 206 -16.32 3.97 13.20
CA ILE A 206 -15.28 3.49 12.30
C ILE A 206 -13.90 3.68 12.93
N SER A 207 -13.11 2.61 12.95
CA SER A 207 -11.75 2.57 13.48
C SER A 207 -10.70 2.80 12.39
N GLU A 208 -9.45 3.04 12.79
CA GLU A 208 -8.33 3.21 11.87
C GLU A 208 -8.14 2.00 10.96
N GLY A 209 -7.99 2.25 9.65
CA GLY A 209 -7.83 1.22 8.63
C GLY A 209 -9.09 0.39 8.36
N GLN A 210 -10.21 0.66 9.04
CA GLN A 210 -11.43 -0.11 8.88
C GLN A 210 -12.18 0.30 7.62
N THR A 211 -12.79 -0.69 6.96
CA THR A 211 -13.88 -0.44 5.99
C THR A 211 -15.20 -0.76 6.66
N VAL A 212 -16.10 0.22 6.75
CA VAL A 212 -17.48 0.03 7.24
C VAL A 212 -18.44 0.09 6.06
N THR A 213 -19.27 -0.94 5.93
CA THR A 213 -20.34 -0.98 4.93
C THR A 213 -21.65 -0.50 5.55
N ILE A 214 -22.21 0.59 5.03
CA ILE A 214 -23.54 1.09 5.39
C ILE A 214 -24.42 0.98 4.15
N ASN A 215 -25.60 0.38 4.26
CA ASN A 215 -26.56 0.36 3.16
C ASN A 215 -27.72 1.28 3.51
N LEU A 216 -28.12 2.10 2.54
CA LEU A 216 -29.18 3.10 2.71
C LEU A 216 -30.40 2.68 1.90
N GLU A 217 -31.55 2.69 2.56
CA GLU A 217 -32.84 2.65 1.87
C GLU A 217 -33.28 4.08 1.60
N VAL A 218 -33.64 4.35 0.35
CA VAL A 218 -33.97 5.69 -0.14
C VAL A 218 -35.48 5.80 -0.33
N THR A 219 -36.03 6.89 0.17
CA THR A 219 -37.44 7.27 0.04
C THR A 219 -37.55 8.61 -0.69
N LYS A 220 -38.76 8.91 -1.18
CA LYS A 220 -39.09 10.18 -1.81
C LYS A 220 -39.70 11.13 -0.76
N LEU A 221 -39.29 12.40 -0.78
CA LEU A 221 -39.87 13.48 0.01
C LEU A 221 -41.17 14.03 -0.60
#